data_AF-A0A7J6N3U9-F1
#
_entry.id   AF-A0A7J6N3U9-F1
#
_cell.length_a   1.000
_cell.length_b   1.000
_cell.length_c   1.000
_cell.angle_alpha   90.00
_cell.angle_beta   90.00
_cell.angle_gamma   90.00
#
_symmetry.space_group_name_H-M   'P 1'
#
loop_
_entity.id
_entity.type
_entity.pdbx_description
1 polymer ?
#
loop_
_entity_poly.entity_id
_entity_poly.type
_entity_poly.pdbx_seq_one_letter_code
_entity_poly.pdbx_strand_id
1 'polypeptide(L)'
;MSRRDGRTVIEDITASRRPENDRAREAVRVSRAMLRRDGRTVIEDITASRRPENDRANTLRQDATISPLPWEECDCHLVVDVTTDAGAELTALFVLLLDSMNFCFWPAGNFEYEQLSNGVKWALAGPDGSKWRTMDSLAEASAHDICGWFNNGARMVDEREKWRPRDFPLIEERVRLVHELACCLRDNFNGSALKLVESADGSALQLMRTLSALLPGFRDQAIDSNTGRQVFFYKRAQICVADIWGAFRRRGKPVRAKLDFADMSSLTMFPDYR
;
A
#
# COMPACT_ATOMS: atom_id res chain seq x y z
N MET A 1 24.59 3.21 -58.52
CA MET A 1 23.21 2.74 -58.79
C MET A 1 23.21 1.23 -58.85
N SER A 2 22.62 0.55 -57.87
CA SER A 2 22.13 -0.83 -57.99
C SER A 2 21.17 -1.09 -56.83
N ARG A 3 19.88 -1.29 -57.13
CA ARG A 3 18.83 -1.71 -56.19
C ARG A 3 18.53 -3.18 -56.45
N ARG A 4 18.34 -3.98 -55.40
CA ARG A 4 17.59 -5.24 -55.47
C ARG A 4 16.56 -5.30 -54.35
N ASP A 5 15.35 -5.57 -54.80
CA ASP A 5 14.13 -5.93 -54.07
C ASP A 5 14.26 -7.30 -53.38
N GLY A 6 13.51 -7.49 -52.30
CA GLY A 6 13.34 -8.78 -51.63
C GLY A 6 12.06 -8.77 -50.79
N ARG A 7 10.92 -9.02 -51.43
CA ARG A 7 9.61 -9.25 -50.79
C ARG A 7 9.55 -10.66 -50.20
N THR A 8 9.06 -10.76 -48.98
CA THR A 8 8.74 -12.01 -48.25
C THR A 8 7.40 -12.58 -48.74
N VAL A 9 7.36 -13.88 -49.01
CA VAL A 9 6.14 -14.63 -49.38
C VAL A 9 5.60 -15.32 -48.13
N ILE A 10 4.30 -15.18 -47.87
CA ILE A 10 3.53 -15.93 -46.88
C ILE A 10 2.63 -16.88 -47.67
N GLU A 11 2.77 -18.19 -47.47
CA GLU A 11 1.82 -19.19 -47.95
C GLU A 11 0.95 -19.69 -46.80
N ASP A 12 -0.35 -19.79 -47.08
CA ASP A 12 -1.43 -20.19 -46.19
C ASP A 12 -1.97 -21.52 -46.73
N ILE A 13 -2.02 -22.58 -45.90
CA ILE A 13 -2.65 -23.87 -46.26
C ILE A 13 -3.66 -24.24 -45.18
N THR A 14 -4.92 -24.33 -45.60
CA THR A 14 -6.06 -24.81 -44.82
C THR A 14 -6.24 -26.33 -45.01
N ALA A 15 -6.56 -27.07 -43.94
CA ALA A 15 -7.16 -28.41 -44.05
C ALA A 15 -7.97 -28.82 -42.79
N SER A 16 -9.30 -28.96 -43.01
CA SER A 16 -10.34 -29.86 -42.49
C SER A 16 -10.44 -30.39 -41.02
N ARG A 17 -11.70 -30.70 -40.64
CA ARG A 17 -12.33 -30.95 -39.33
C ARG A 17 -12.10 -32.34 -38.65
N ARG A 18 -11.97 -32.32 -37.29
CA ARG A 18 -12.52 -33.14 -36.13
C ARG A 18 -12.67 -34.69 -36.21
N PRO A 19 -12.74 -35.48 -35.07
CA PRO A 19 -12.88 -35.11 -33.63
C PRO A 19 -11.99 -35.87 -32.60
N GLU A 20 -12.15 -35.50 -31.32
CA GLU A 20 -11.95 -36.28 -30.06
C GLU A 20 -10.57 -36.42 -29.36
N ASN A 21 -10.60 -36.02 -28.07
CA ASN A 21 -9.81 -36.43 -26.90
C ASN A 21 -8.42 -37.05 -27.11
N ASP A 22 -7.35 -36.31 -26.76
CA ASP A 22 -6.45 -36.78 -25.70
C ASP A 22 -5.48 -35.70 -25.20
N ARG A 23 -5.09 -35.86 -23.94
CA ARG A 23 -4.27 -35.01 -23.06
C ARG A 23 -3.16 -34.19 -23.73
N ALA A 24 -3.14 -32.90 -23.43
CA ALA A 24 -2.06 -31.98 -23.75
C ALA A 24 -0.70 -32.46 -23.18
N ARG A 25 0.19 -32.92 -24.06
CA ARG A 25 1.64 -32.90 -23.84
C ARG A 25 2.13 -31.53 -24.27
N GLU A 26 2.36 -30.64 -23.33
CA GLU A 26 2.99 -29.34 -23.61
C GLU A 26 4.50 -29.54 -23.76
N ALA A 27 5.01 -29.16 -24.93
CA ALA A 27 6.41 -29.29 -25.32
C ALA A 27 7.29 -28.32 -24.52
N VAL A 28 8.31 -28.85 -23.84
CA VAL A 28 9.35 -28.06 -23.16
C VAL A 28 10.19 -27.34 -24.22
N ARG A 29 10.13 -26.01 -24.24
CA ARG A 29 10.99 -25.17 -25.09
C ARG A 29 12.35 -25.04 -24.41
N VAL A 30 13.36 -25.75 -24.92
CA VAL A 30 14.75 -25.64 -24.47
C VAL A 30 15.38 -24.41 -25.11
N SER A 31 15.70 -23.39 -24.31
CA SER A 31 16.48 -22.24 -24.77
C SER A 31 17.97 -22.56 -24.64
N ARG A 32 18.70 -22.60 -25.76
CA ARG A 32 20.16 -22.71 -25.79
C ARG A 32 20.79 -21.33 -25.57
N ALA A 33 21.60 -21.18 -24.52
CA ALA A 33 22.51 -20.05 -24.40
C ALA A 33 23.89 -20.43 -24.97
N MET A 34 24.39 -19.66 -25.93
CA MET A 34 25.76 -19.78 -26.45
C MET A 34 26.64 -18.72 -25.78
N LEU A 35 27.51 -19.12 -24.87
CA LEU A 35 28.60 -18.28 -24.34
C LEU A 35 29.91 -18.69 -25.01
N ARG A 36 30.56 -17.76 -25.72
CA ARG A 36 31.90 -17.95 -26.27
C ARG A 36 32.94 -17.46 -25.27
N ARG A 37 33.70 -18.37 -24.68
CA ARG A 37 35.01 -18.08 -24.05
C ARG A 37 36.04 -19.05 -24.64
N ASP A 38 37.10 -18.49 -25.21
CA ASP A 38 38.35 -19.15 -25.61
C ASP A 38 38.24 -20.51 -26.31
N GLY A 39 37.60 -20.50 -27.48
CA GLY A 39 37.87 -21.47 -28.54
C GLY A 39 37.53 -22.94 -28.27
N ARG A 40 36.82 -23.26 -27.17
CA ARG A 40 36.31 -24.60 -26.87
C ARG A 40 34.82 -24.55 -26.58
N THR A 41 34.04 -25.27 -27.37
CA THR A 41 32.59 -25.44 -27.16
C THR A 41 32.37 -26.39 -25.98
N VAL A 42 31.77 -25.90 -24.89
CA VAL A 42 31.24 -26.73 -23.81
C VAL A 42 29.72 -26.68 -23.91
N ILE A 43 29.09 -27.85 -23.98
CA ILE A 43 27.63 -28.01 -23.96
C ILE A 43 27.26 -28.37 -22.51
N GLU A 44 26.57 -27.48 -21.80
CA GLU A 44 25.93 -27.80 -20.52
C GLU A 44 24.43 -27.97 -20.72
N ASP A 45 23.92 -29.16 -20.39
CA ASP A 45 22.49 -29.43 -20.34
C ASP A 45 21.94 -28.90 -19.01
N ILE A 46 21.17 -27.81 -19.07
CA ILE A 46 20.43 -27.29 -17.91
C ILE A 46 19.13 -28.10 -17.77
N THR A 47 19.16 -29.18 -17.00
CA THR A 47 17.93 -29.86 -16.56
C THR A 47 17.35 -29.13 -15.36
N ALA A 48 16.21 -28.44 -15.55
CA ALA A 48 15.44 -27.87 -14.45
C ALA A 48 14.80 -29.01 -13.62
N SER A 49 15.33 -29.27 -12.42
CA SER A 49 14.69 -30.18 -11.47
C SER A 49 13.40 -29.55 -10.93
N ARG A 50 12.24 -30.12 -11.26
CA ARG A 50 10.96 -29.79 -10.61
C ARG A 50 11.04 -30.19 -9.13
N ARG A 51 11.20 -29.23 -8.23
CA ARG A 51 10.82 -29.41 -6.82
C ARG A 51 9.28 -29.36 -6.73
N PRO A 52 8.64 -30.17 -5.88
CA PRO A 52 7.19 -30.16 -5.76
C PRO A 52 6.72 -28.79 -5.24
N GLU A 53 5.79 -28.16 -5.97
CA GLU A 53 5.18 -26.86 -5.65
C GLU A 53 4.50 -26.83 -4.27
N ASN A 54 4.17 -28.00 -3.71
CA ASN A 54 3.46 -28.13 -2.43
C ASN A 54 4.27 -27.67 -1.21
N ASP A 55 5.61 -27.74 -1.24
CA ASP A 55 6.41 -27.37 -0.06
C ASP A 55 6.46 -25.85 0.13
N ARG A 56 6.61 -25.06 -0.95
CA ARG A 56 6.64 -23.59 -0.89
C ARG A 56 5.28 -23.00 -0.49
N ALA A 57 4.19 -23.57 -0.98
CA ALA A 57 2.85 -23.14 -0.60
C ALA A 57 2.56 -23.40 0.89
N ASN A 58 3.10 -24.47 1.46
CA ASN A 58 2.99 -24.75 2.90
C ASN A 58 3.92 -23.88 3.76
N THR A 59 5.11 -23.51 3.27
CA THR A 59 5.99 -22.58 4.00
C THR A 59 5.37 -21.18 4.06
N LEU A 60 4.81 -20.69 2.95
CA LEU A 60 4.09 -19.40 2.90
C LEU A 60 2.84 -19.38 3.80
N ARG A 61 2.17 -20.54 3.97
CA ARG A 61 1.04 -20.68 4.90
C ARG A 61 1.45 -20.75 6.37
N GLN A 62 2.66 -21.24 6.66
CA GLN A 62 3.19 -21.30 8.03
C GLN A 62 3.64 -19.92 8.51
N ASP A 63 4.21 -19.07 7.66
CA ASP A 63 4.52 -17.67 8.03
C ASP A 63 3.25 -16.82 8.26
N ALA A 64 2.11 -17.20 7.66
CA ALA A 64 0.81 -16.58 7.88
C ALA A 64 0.13 -17.01 9.21
N THR A 65 0.78 -17.81 10.07
CA THR A 65 0.21 -18.23 11.37
C THR A 65 0.47 -17.24 12.52
N ILE A 66 1.22 -16.17 12.28
CA ILE A 66 1.27 -15.05 13.22
C ILE A 66 -0.01 -14.26 13.02
N SER A 67 -0.96 -14.39 13.96
CA SER A 67 -2.07 -13.44 14.05
C SER A 67 -1.47 -12.04 14.07
N PRO A 68 -1.88 -11.10 13.20
CA PRO A 68 -1.36 -9.75 13.23
C PRO A 68 -1.48 -9.21 14.66
N LEU A 69 -0.40 -8.60 15.16
CA LEU A 69 -0.39 -8.01 16.49
C LEU A 69 -1.57 -7.02 16.60
N PRO A 70 -2.29 -7.00 17.74
CA PRO A 70 -3.28 -5.97 18.01
C PRO A 70 -2.69 -4.57 17.83
N TRP A 71 -3.52 -3.60 17.44
CA TRP A 71 -3.08 -2.23 17.19
C TRP A 71 -2.26 -1.65 18.35
N GLU A 72 -2.69 -1.92 19.60
CA GLU A 72 -2.04 -1.49 20.82
C GLU A 72 -0.70 -2.17 21.14
N GLU A 73 -0.35 -3.26 20.45
CA GLU A 73 0.90 -4.00 20.63
C GLU A 73 1.98 -3.61 19.60
N CYS A 74 1.63 -2.76 18.63
CA CYS A 74 2.56 -2.24 17.63
C CYS A 74 3.15 -0.89 18.08
N ASP A 75 4.43 -0.87 18.48
CA ASP A 75 5.11 0.32 18.99
C ASP A 75 5.07 1.53 18.03
N CYS A 76 5.00 1.30 16.72
CA CYS A 76 4.95 2.39 15.75
C CYS A 76 3.60 3.14 15.75
N HIS A 77 2.51 2.51 16.18
CA HIS A 77 1.18 3.11 16.19
C HIS A 77 0.99 4.13 17.33
N LEU A 78 0.07 5.06 17.12
CA LEU A 78 -0.42 5.93 18.19
C LEU A 78 -1.41 5.15 19.08
N VAL A 79 -1.08 5.04 20.37
CA VAL A 79 -1.94 4.41 21.38
C VAL A 79 -2.33 5.45 22.42
N VAL A 80 -3.58 5.90 22.35
CA VAL A 80 -4.22 6.81 23.32
C VAL A 80 -5.59 6.28 23.73
N ASP A 81 -6.21 6.93 24.71
CA ASP A 81 -7.56 6.55 25.18
C ASP A 81 -8.65 6.98 24.19
N VAL A 82 -8.99 6.07 23.27
CA VAL A 82 -10.03 6.22 22.26
C VAL A 82 -11.46 6.16 22.82
N THR A 83 -11.64 5.92 24.12
CA THR A 83 -12.97 6.07 24.76
C THR A 83 -13.36 7.54 24.90
N THR A 84 -12.37 8.43 24.96
CA THR A 84 -12.58 9.88 24.99
C THR A 84 -12.71 10.42 23.57
N ASP A 85 -13.52 11.47 23.37
CA ASP A 85 -13.64 12.12 22.07
C ASP A 85 -12.31 12.75 21.61
N ALA A 86 -11.52 13.30 22.54
CA ALA A 86 -10.21 13.85 22.21
C ALA A 86 -9.21 12.79 21.74
N GLY A 87 -9.17 11.62 22.41
CA GLY A 87 -8.30 10.51 22.00
C GLY A 87 -8.77 9.84 20.71
N ALA A 88 -10.09 9.73 20.51
CA ALA A 88 -10.69 9.23 19.28
C ALA A 88 -10.41 10.17 18.08
N GLU A 89 -10.60 11.47 18.25
CA GLU A 89 -10.26 12.48 17.26
C GLU A 89 -8.79 12.42 16.85
N LEU A 90 -7.89 12.37 17.84
CA LEU A 90 -6.46 12.28 17.59
C LEU A 90 -6.06 11.00 16.86
N THR A 91 -6.67 9.87 17.22
CA THR A 91 -6.41 8.56 16.60
C THR A 91 -6.92 8.52 15.16
N ALA A 92 -8.14 9.02 14.91
CA ALA A 92 -8.68 9.11 13.56
C ALA A 92 -7.81 10.00 12.65
N LEU A 93 -7.38 11.16 13.16
CA LEU A 93 -6.49 12.06 12.42
C LEU A 93 -5.14 11.40 12.13
N PHE A 94 -4.56 10.70 13.12
CA PHE A 94 -3.32 9.94 12.95
C PHE A 94 -3.40 8.93 11.81
N VAL A 95 -4.43 8.08 11.80
CA VAL A 95 -4.60 7.04 10.77
C VAL A 95 -4.82 7.66 9.39
N LEU A 96 -5.70 8.66 9.28
CA LEU A 96 -5.97 9.33 8.01
C LEU A 96 -4.70 9.98 7.42
N LEU A 97 -3.87 10.62 8.25
CA LEU A 97 -2.59 11.19 7.80
C LEU A 97 -1.60 10.10 7.41
N LEU A 98 -1.46 9.06 8.23
CA LEU A 98 -0.58 7.93 7.98
C LEU A 98 -0.90 7.29 6.62
N ASP A 99 -2.15 6.92 6.37
CA ASP A 99 -2.54 6.22 5.15
C ASP A 99 -2.63 7.11 3.91
N SER A 100 -2.83 8.42 4.11
CA SER A 100 -2.65 9.40 3.04
C SER A 100 -1.18 9.41 2.58
N MET A 101 -0.23 9.16 3.47
CA MET A 101 1.21 9.17 3.16
C MET A 101 1.81 7.76 2.95
N ASN A 102 1.06 6.68 3.14
CA ASN A 102 1.58 5.31 3.08
C ASN A 102 1.82 4.80 1.65
N PHE A 103 2.86 5.32 0.99
CA PHE A 103 3.31 4.90 -0.33
C PHE A 103 4.80 5.24 -0.55
N CYS A 104 5.44 4.57 -1.51
CA CYS A 104 6.78 4.87 -2.00
C CYS A 104 7.83 5.00 -0.88
N PHE A 105 8.28 3.86 -0.35
CA PHE A 105 9.37 3.76 0.63
C PHE A 105 10.75 3.72 -0.03
N TRP A 106 10.83 3.26 -1.28
CA TRP A 106 12.03 3.35 -2.11
C TRP A 106 12.17 4.76 -2.70
N PRO A 107 13.37 5.36 -2.75
CA PRO A 107 14.69 4.79 -2.47
C PRO A 107 15.26 5.13 -1.08
N ALA A 108 14.43 5.37 -0.06
CA ALA A 108 14.84 6.00 1.20
C ALA A 108 15.46 5.05 2.25
N GLY A 109 16.33 4.12 1.82
CA GLY A 109 17.08 3.25 2.74
C GLY A 109 16.16 2.49 3.72
N ASN A 110 16.35 2.69 5.02
CA ASN A 110 15.56 2.07 6.09
C ASN A 110 14.24 2.82 6.39
N PHE A 111 13.76 3.69 5.49
CA PHE A 111 12.47 4.36 5.66
C PHE A 111 11.33 3.45 5.22
N GLU A 112 10.71 2.79 6.19
CA GLU A 112 9.56 1.91 5.98
C GLU A 112 8.32 2.46 6.70
N TYR A 113 7.23 1.69 6.67
CA TYR A 113 5.97 2.04 7.36
C TYR A 113 6.18 2.45 8.82
N GLU A 114 7.06 1.76 9.56
CA GLU A 114 7.31 2.04 10.97
C GLU A 114 7.93 3.44 11.17
N GLN A 115 8.86 3.86 10.32
CA GLN A 115 9.47 5.19 10.37
C GLN A 115 8.48 6.27 9.95
N LEU A 116 7.65 6.02 8.94
CA LEU A 116 6.56 6.91 8.54
C LEU A 116 5.57 7.10 9.71
N SER A 117 5.08 6.00 10.28
CA SER A 117 4.13 5.94 11.39
C SER A 117 4.69 6.68 12.63
N ASN A 118 5.95 6.42 12.99
CA ASN A 118 6.62 7.15 14.06
C ASN A 118 6.76 8.65 13.77
N GLY A 119 6.98 9.05 12.52
CA GLY A 119 7.01 10.44 12.08
C GLY A 119 5.68 11.16 12.29
N VAL A 120 4.58 10.56 11.83
CA VAL A 120 3.22 11.11 12.04
C VAL A 120 2.87 11.15 13.52
N LYS A 121 3.23 10.10 14.28
CA LYS A 121 3.04 10.04 15.73
C LYS A 121 3.81 11.16 16.43
N TRP A 122 5.06 11.40 16.05
CA TRP A 122 5.86 12.49 16.59
C TRP A 122 5.25 13.85 16.26
N ALA A 123 4.76 14.04 15.03
CA ALA A 123 4.13 15.30 14.61
C ALA A 123 2.89 15.62 15.45
N LEU A 124 2.07 14.62 15.76
CA LEU A 124 0.81 14.82 16.47
C LEU A 124 0.95 14.77 17.99
N ALA A 125 1.85 13.96 18.55
CA ALA A 125 1.98 13.72 19.98
C ALA A 125 3.28 14.28 20.60
N GLY A 126 4.20 14.78 19.78
CA GLY A 126 5.45 15.40 20.23
C GLY A 126 5.26 16.82 20.80
N PRO A 127 6.37 17.53 21.05
CA PRO A 127 6.36 18.84 21.72
C PRO A 127 5.44 19.89 21.08
N ASP A 128 5.40 19.91 19.74
CA ASP A 128 4.57 20.85 18.96
C ASP A 128 3.26 20.20 18.46
N GLY A 129 2.84 19.11 19.10
CA GLY A 129 1.72 18.29 18.63
C GLY A 129 0.41 19.04 18.45
N SER A 130 0.13 20.03 19.30
CA SER A 130 -1.08 20.85 19.22
C SER A 130 -1.17 21.66 17.93
N LYS A 131 -0.04 22.08 17.35
CA LYS A 131 0.02 22.81 16.06
C LYS A 131 -0.59 21.96 14.95
N TRP A 132 -0.11 20.72 14.83
CA TRP A 132 -0.45 19.81 13.73
C TRP A 132 -1.78 19.08 13.89
N ARG A 133 -2.54 19.38 14.95
CA ARG A 133 -3.92 18.90 15.16
C ARG A 133 -4.97 19.88 14.60
N THR A 134 -4.55 20.94 13.92
CA THR A 134 -5.43 21.95 13.33
C THR A 134 -5.41 21.86 11.80
N MET A 135 -6.57 22.04 11.17
CA MET A 135 -6.66 21.97 9.71
C MET A 135 -5.93 23.12 9.02
N ASP A 136 -5.90 24.31 9.63
CA ASP A 136 -5.17 25.46 9.06
C ASP A 136 -3.67 25.19 9.01
N SER A 137 -3.07 24.69 10.10
CA SER A 137 -1.65 24.33 10.09
C SER A 137 -1.34 23.20 9.12
N LEU A 138 -2.22 22.18 9.03
CA LEU A 138 -2.02 21.08 8.08
C LEU A 138 -2.15 21.55 6.62
N ALA A 139 -3.08 22.45 6.32
CA ALA A 139 -3.26 23.03 4.98
C ALA A 139 -2.09 23.95 4.55
N GLU A 140 -1.30 24.42 5.50
CA GLU A 140 -0.10 25.25 5.26
C GLU A 140 1.21 24.47 5.44
N ALA A 141 1.15 23.17 5.74
CA ALA A 141 2.34 22.36 5.98
C ALA A 141 3.26 22.36 4.75
N SER A 142 4.55 22.65 4.95
CA SER A 142 5.54 22.61 3.88
C SER A 142 6.22 21.25 3.78
N ALA A 143 6.92 21.00 2.66
CA ALA A 143 7.79 19.84 2.53
C ALA A 143 8.83 19.78 3.66
N HIS A 144 9.35 20.94 4.10
CA HIS A 144 10.28 21.02 5.24
C HIS A 144 9.64 20.56 6.55
N ASP A 145 8.38 20.92 6.81
CA ASP A 145 7.65 20.49 8.01
C ASP A 145 7.46 18.97 8.03
N ILE A 146 6.97 18.40 6.92
CA ILE A 146 6.72 16.95 6.82
C ILE A 146 8.04 16.16 6.87
N CYS A 147 9.10 16.63 6.21
CA CYS A 147 10.45 16.07 6.40
C CYS A 147 10.87 16.13 7.88
N GLY A 148 10.59 17.24 8.56
CA GLY A 148 10.82 17.42 9.98
C GLY A 148 10.10 16.39 10.84
N TRP A 149 8.84 16.05 10.53
CA TRP A 149 8.09 15.01 11.22
C TRP A 149 8.81 13.67 11.15
N PHE A 150 9.17 13.24 9.95
CA PHE A 150 9.82 11.96 9.72
C PHE A 150 11.23 11.91 10.31
N ASN A 151 12.01 12.98 10.16
CA ASN A 151 13.36 13.06 10.70
C ASN A 151 13.39 13.00 12.23
N ASN A 152 12.39 13.58 12.91
CA ASN A 152 12.32 13.55 14.37
C ASN A 152 11.69 12.27 14.92
N GLY A 153 10.67 11.72 14.23
CA GLY A 153 10.05 10.46 14.63
C GLY A 153 10.91 9.23 14.34
N ALA A 154 11.72 9.25 13.28
CA ALA A 154 12.60 8.13 12.91
C ALA A 154 13.83 7.97 13.82
N ARG A 155 14.07 8.85 14.80
CA ARG A 155 15.22 8.84 15.73
C ARG A 155 15.31 7.59 16.64
N MET A 156 14.46 6.59 16.45
CA MET A 156 14.52 5.29 17.12
C MET A 156 15.30 4.22 16.33
N VAL A 157 15.91 4.56 15.19
CA VAL A 157 16.81 3.63 14.47
C VAL A 157 18.22 3.76 15.05
N ASP A 158 18.67 2.67 15.68
CA ASP A 158 19.97 2.32 16.30
C ASP A 158 21.17 3.26 15.99
N GLU A 159 21.87 3.69 17.04
CA GLU A 159 23.15 4.45 16.99
C GLU A 159 24.25 3.75 16.17
N ARG A 160 24.09 2.45 15.87
CA ARG A 160 25.06 1.63 15.12
C ARG A 160 24.85 1.64 13.60
N GLU A 161 23.69 2.04 13.09
CA GLU A 161 23.46 2.26 11.67
C GLU A 161 23.18 3.74 11.40
N LYS A 162 24.00 4.37 10.56
CA LYS A 162 23.88 5.81 10.26
C LYS A 162 22.60 6.09 9.48
N TRP A 163 21.47 6.26 10.16
CA TRP A 163 20.21 6.74 9.58
C TRP A 163 20.46 8.03 8.77
N ARG A 164 20.05 8.06 7.49
CA ARG A 164 19.96 9.27 6.65
C ARG A 164 18.89 9.09 5.56
N PRO A 165 17.79 9.85 5.63
CA PRO A 165 17.47 10.79 4.54
C PRO A 165 17.19 12.21 5.04
N ARG A 166 17.66 13.22 4.31
CA ARG A 166 17.17 14.62 4.43
C ARG A 166 16.01 14.91 3.47
N ASP A 167 15.86 14.06 2.46
CA ASP A 167 14.87 14.15 1.40
C ASP A 167 14.11 12.82 1.33
N PHE A 168 12.79 12.86 1.47
CA PHE A 168 11.93 11.70 1.37
C PHE A 168 11.32 11.59 -0.04
N PRO A 169 11.12 10.37 -0.57
CA PRO A 169 10.48 10.17 -1.85
C PRO A 169 9.08 10.78 -1.87
N LEU A 170 8.81 11.49 -2.96
CA LEU A 170 7.51 12.10 -3.26
C LEU A 170 7.01 13.00 -2.12
N ILE A 171 7.90 13.75 -1.46
CA ILE A 171 7.52 14.64 -0.35
C ILE A 171 6.46 15.66 -0.75
N GLU A 172 6.57 16.23 -1.95
CA GLU A 172 5.56 17.18 -2.46
C GLU A 172 4.19 16.54 -2.66
N GLU A 173 4.16 15.26 -3.05
CA GLU A 173 2.90 14.52 -3.15
C GLU A 173 2.32 14.24 -1.76
N ARG A 174 3.17 13.96 -0.75
CA ARG A 174 2.72 13.83 0.65
C ARG A 174 2.16 15.16 1.16
N VAL A 175 2.81 16.28 0.87
CA VAL A 175 2.30 17.63 1.19
C VAL A 175 0.94 17.85 0.56
N ARG A 176 0.81 17.59 -0.75
CA ARG A 176 -0.46 17.70 -1.48
C ARG A 176 -1.58 16.89 -0.82
N LEU A 177 -1.28 15.66 -0.38
CA LEU A 177 -2.24 14.76 0.27
C LEU A 177 -2.61 15.20 1.70
N VAL A 178 -1.67 15.78 2.45
CA VAL A 178 -1.96 16.40 3.75
C VAL A 178 -2.88 17.62 3.59
N HIS A 179 -2.61 18.46 2.59
CA HIS A 179 -3.47 19.61 2.27
C HIS A 179 -4.87 19.17 1.82
N GLU A 180 -4.94 18.14 0.98
CA GLU A 180 -6.20 17.54 0.52
C GLU A 180 -7.05 17.07 1.72
N LEU A 181 -6.45 16.32 2.64
CA LEU A 181 -7.12 15.87 3.86
C LEU A 181 -7.58 17.04 4.73
N ALA A 182 -6.70 18.02 4.97
CA ALA A 182 -7.01 19.18 5.80
C ALA A 182 -8.18 20.01 5.26
N CYS A 183 -8.17 20.30 3.96
CA CYS A 183 -9.26 21.01 3.29
C CYS A 183 -10.56 20.18 3.35
N CYS A 184 -10.50 18.88 3.07
CA CYS A 184 -11.66 18.00 3.14
C CYS A 184 -12.30 18.01 4.52
N LEU A 185 -11.50 17.83 5.58
CA LEU A 185 -11.96 17.83 6.97
C LEU A 185 -12.56 19.18 7.35
N ARG A 186 -11.90 20.29 7.03
CA ARG A 186 -12.39 21.64 7.31
C ARG A 186 -13.75 21.88 6.65
N ASP A 187 -13.84 21.60 5.35
CA ASP A 187 -14.97 22.03 4.53
C ASP A 187 -16.19 21.11 4.69
N ASN A 188 -15.99 19.82 5.01
CA ASN A 188 -17.07 18.82 5.05
C ASN A 188 -17.37 18.30 6.47
N PHE A 189 -16.43 18.41 7.42
CA PHE A 189 -16.53 17.76 8.73
C PHE A 189 -16.21 18.70 9.90
N ASN A 190 -16.28 20.02 9.69
CA ASN A 190 -15.93 21.04 10.68
C ASN A 190 -14.53 20.84 11.30
N GLY A 191 -13.60 20.34 10.49
CA GLY A 191 -12.22 20.05 10.91
C GLY A 191 -12.03 18.79 11.75
N SER A 192 -13.06 17.94 11.90
CA SER A 192 -12.98 16.72 12.72
C SER A 192 -12.78 15.46 11.89
N ALA A 193 -11.67 14.77 12.14
CA ALA A 193 -11.39 13.44 11.62
C ALA A 193 -12.35 12.40 12.16
N LEU A 194 -12.74 12.50 13.44
CA LEU A 194 -13.70 11.58 14.05
C LEU A 194 -15.06 11.65 13.36
N LYS A 195 -15.54 12.87 13.06
CA LYS A 195 -16.80 13.05 12.32
C LYS A 195 -16.74 12.43 10.93
N LEU A 196 -15.60 12.52 10.23
CA LEU A 196 -15.42 11.84 8.94
C LEU A 196 -15.60 10.33 9.10
N VAL A 197 -14.89 9.70 10.02
CA VAL A 197 -14.94 8.23 10.16
C VAL A 197 -16.27 7.73 10.73
N GLU A 198 -16.88 8.47 11.66
CA GLU A 198 -18.21 8.14 12.23
C GLU A 198 -19.36 8.43 11.25
N SER A 199 -19.14 9.20 10.16
CA SER A 199 -20.15 9.44 9.13
C SER A 199 -20.55 8.17 8.35
N ALA A 200 -19.71 7.14 8.42
CA ALA A 200 -19.97 5.84 7.81
C ALA A 200 -20.93 4.94 8.62
N ASP A 201 -21.29 5.37 9.83
CA ASP A 201 -22.31 4.75 10.70
C ASP A 201 -22.19 3.22 10.82
N GLY A 202 -20.99 2.73 11.13
CA GLY A 202 -20.76 1.30 11.29
C GLY A 202 -20.63 0.51 9.97
N SER A 203 -20.41 1.15 8.82
CA SER A 203 -20.13 0.48 7.55
C SER A 203 -18.72 0.78 7.00
N ALA A 204 -17.90 -0.25 6.91
CA ALA A 204 -16.60 -0.24 6.25
C ALA A 204 -16.72 0.15 4.76
N LEU A 205 -17.71 -0.39 4.05
CA LEU A 205 -17.92 -0.08 2.64
C LEU A 205 -18.34 1.37 2.43
N GLN A 206 -19.18 1.91 3.33
CA GLN A 206 -19.56 3.31 3.28
C GLN A 206 -18.36 4.22 3.56
N LEU A 207 -17.52 3.89 4.54
CA LEU A 207 -16.31 4.68 4.81
C LEU A 207 -15.36 4.66 3.61
N MET A 208 -15.11 3.49 3.01
CA MET A 208 -14.29 3.36 1.81
C MET A 208 -14.81 4.24 0.67
N ARG A 209 -16.14 4.23 0.43
CA ARG A 209 -16.78 5.07 -0.59
C ARG A 209 -16.61 6.56 -0.28
N THR A 210 -16.84 6.98 0.96
CA THR A 210 -16.66 8.37 1.39
C THR A 210 -15.22 8.83 1.17
N LEU A 211 -14.23 8.03 1.58
CA LEU A 211 -12.81 8.31 1.37
C LEU A 211 -12.48 8.47 -0.12
N SER A 212 -12.80 7.49 -0.96
CA SER A 212 -12.49 7.55 -2.39
C SER A 212 -13.26 8.66 -3.13
N ALA A 213 -14.43 9.08 -2.63
CA ALA A 213 -15.22 10.16 -3.21
C ALA A 213 -14.64 11.54 -2.87
N LEU A 214 -14.30 11.77 -1.60
CA LEU A 214 -13.90 13.09 -1.10
C LEU A 214 -12.38 13.34 -1.14
N LEU A 215 -11.57 12.28 -1.12
CA LEU A 215 -10.12 12.35 -1.09
C LEU A 215 -9.54 11.60 -2.31
N PRO A 216 -9.29 12.30 -3.43
CA PRO A 216 -8.68 11.70 -4.62
C PRO A 216 -7.40 10.89 -4.37
N GLY A 217 -6.64 11.20 -3.32
CA GLY A 217 -5.49 10.40 -2.89
C GLY A 217 -5.80 8.94 -2.53
N PHE A 218 -7.04 8.64 -2.15
CA PHE A 218 -7.54 7.30 -1.88
C PHE A 218 -8.26 6.65 -3.08
N ARG A 219 -8.25 7.30 -4.25
CA ARG A 219 -8.88 6.81 -5.49
C ARG A 219 -7.84 6.20 -6.43
N ASP A 220 -7.25 5.08 -6.01
CA ASP A 220 -6.34 4.29 -6.85
C ASP A 220 -7.14 3.52 -7.93
N GLN A 221 -7.25 4.18 -9.09
CA GLN A 221 -7.87 3.66 -10.30
C GLN A 221 -7.00 4.00 -11.52
N ALA A 222 -7.05 3.16 -12.56
CA ALA A 222 -6.31 3.38 -13.79
C ALA A 222 -7.16 3.00 -15.01
N ILE A 223 -6.84 3.55 -16.17
CA ILE A 223 -7.40 3.08 -17.45
C ILE A 223 -6.39 2.11 -18.05
N ASP A 224 -6.82 0.87 -18.30
CA ASP A 224 -6.01 -0.08 -19.05
C ASP A 224 -5.89 0.39 -20.50
N SER A 225 -4.67 0.73 -20.91
CA SER A 225 -4.40 1.26 -22.26
C SER A 225 -4.70 0.26 -23.38
N ASN A 226 -4.73 -1.05 -23.08
CA ASN A 226 -4.98 -2.09 -24.08
C ASN A 226 -6.48 -2.33 -24.30
N THR A 227 -7.27 -2.28 -23.22
CA THR A 227 -8.71 -2.59 -23.27
C THR A 227 -9.61 -1.36 -23.20
N GLY A 228 -9.05 -0.20 -22.81
CA GLY A 228 -9.80 1.03 -22.53
C GLY A 228 -10.66 0.96 -21.27
N ARG A 229 -10.58 -0.13 -20.49
CA ARG A 229 -11.41 -0.34 -19.30
C ARG A 229 -10.81 0.37 -18.10
N GLN A 230 -11.68 0.95 -17.29
CA GLN A 230 -11.30 1.48 -15.99
C GLN A 230 -11.13 0.31 -14.99
N VAL A 231 -9.98 0.27 -14.35
CA VAL A 231 -9.61 -0.68 -13.31
C VAL A 231 -9.63 0.05 -11.97
N PHE A 232 -10.35 -0.50 -11.01
CA PHE A 232 -10.53 0.06 -9.68
C PHE A 232 -9.80 -0.82 -8.67
N PHE A 233 -8.74 -0.32 -8.07
CA PHE A 233 -8.02 -1.05 -7.02
C PHE A 233 -8.63 -0.74 -5.66
N TYR A 234 -8.86 0.55 -5.37
CA TYR A 234 -9.35 1.04 -4.07
C TYR A 234 -8.57 0.46 -2.88
N LYS A 235 -7.32 0.03 -3.07
CA LYS A 235 -6.51 -0.63 -2.05
C LYS A 235 -6.24 0.38 -0.94
N ARG A 236 -5.86 1.60 -1.30
CA ARG A 236 -5.54 2.65 -0.31
C ARG A 236 -6.71 2.96 0.62
N ALA A 237 -7.91 3.12 0.06
CA ALA A 237 -9.12 3.36 0.86
C ALA A 237 -9.42 2.16 1.76
N GLN A 238 -9.27 0.94 1.26
CA GLN A 238 -9.47 -0.28 2.05
C GLN A 238 -8.45 -0.41 3.19
N ILE A 239 -7.17 -0.08 2.98
CA ILE A 239 -6.14 -0.03 4.04
C ILE A 239 -6.61 0.91 5.14
N CYS A 240 -6.99 2.13 4.76
CA CYS A 240 -7.37 3.13 5.74
C CYS A 240 -8.59 2.72 6.58
N VAL A 241 -9.59 2.09 5.96
CA VAL A 241 -10.75 1.55 6.70
C VAL A 241 -10.32 0.44 7.66
N ALA A 242 -9.42 -0.45 7.24
CA ALA A 242 -8.92 -1.52 8.08
C ALA A 242 -8.09 -1.00 9.26
N ASP A 243 -7.23 0.00 9.04
CA ASP A 243 -6.42 0.62 10.09
C ASP A 243 -7.29 1.42 11.07
N ILE A 244 -8.32 2.12 10.60
CA ILE A 244 -9.34 2.73 11.48
C ILE A 244 -10.02 1.65 12.32
N TRP A 245 -10.49 0.56 11.70
CA TRP A 245 -11.14 -0.51 12.42
C TRP A 245 -10.21 -1.15 13.47
N GLY A 246 -8.93 -1.35 13.15
CA GLY A 246 -7.91 -1.84 14.09
C GLY A 246 -7.67 -0.85 15.25
N ALA A 247 -7.52 0.44 14.95
CA ALA A 247 -7.19 1.48 15.91
C ALA A 247 -8.27 1.70 16.99
N PHE A 248 -9.54 1.41 16.67
CA PHE A 248 -10.69 1.55 17.56
C PHE A 248 -11.13 0.24 18.23
N ARG A 249 -10.28 -0.80 18.17
CA ARG A 249 -10.46 -2.04 18.93
C ARG A 249 -9.42 -2.14 20.04
N ARG A 250 -9.81 -2.77 21.14
CA ARG A 250 -8.92 -3.10 22.26
C ARG A 250 -9.17 -4.54 22.67
N ARG A 251 -8.12 -5.35 22.73
CA ARG A 251 -8.21 -6.80 23.03
C ARG A 251 -9.28 -7.50 22.17
N GLY A 252 -9.36 -7.10 20.89
CA GLY A 252 -10.31 -7.64 19.93
C GLY A 252 -11.77 -7.17 20.07
N LYS A 253 -12.08 -6.21 20.96
CA LYS A 253 -13.45 -5.67 21.14
C LYS A 253 -13.55 -4.24 20.62
N PRO A 254 -14.67 -3.84 20.01
CA PRO A 254 -14.90 -2.46 19.60
C PRO A 254 -14.98 -1.55 20.84
N VAL A 255 -14.41 -0.35 20.73
CA VAL A 255 -14.48 0.67 21.78
C VAL A 255 -15.58 1.69 21.52
N ARG A 256 -15.91 1.93 20.24
CA ARG A 256 -16.97 2.87 19.80
C ARG A 256 -17.92 2.17 18.83
N ALA A 257 -19.22 2.28 19.06
CA ALA A 257 -20.23 1.57 18.28
C ALA A 257 -20.20 1.94 16.78
N LYS A 258 -20.05 3.23 16.44
CA LYS A 258 -20.01 3.70 15.04
C LYS A 258 -18.77 3.26 14.26
N LEU A 259 -17.76 2.74 14.96
CA LEU A 259 -16.51 2.24 14.38
C LEU A 259 -16.39 0.72 14.51
N ASP A 260 -17.44 0.04 14.97
CA ASP A 260 -17.59 -1.41 14.88
C ASP A 260 -18.25 -1.76 13.54
N PHE A 261 -17.43 -1.86 12.50
CA PHE A 261 -17.94 -2.04 11.15
C PHE A 261 -18.56 -3.43 10.94
N ALA A 262 -19.84 -3.47 10.56
CA ALA A 262 -20.61 -4.70 10.40
C ALA A 262 -20.24 -5.50 9.13
N ASP A 263 -19.61 -4.86 8.15
CA ASP A 263 -19.37 -5.36 6.80
C ASP A 263 -17.87 -5.37 6.44
N MET A 264 -16.97 -5.49 7.42
CA MET A 264 -15.51 -5.60 7.20
C MET A 264 -15.13 -6.69 6.19
N SER A 265 -15.86 -7.80 6.17
CA SER A 265 -15.63 -8.90 5.21
C SER A 265 -15.90 -8.50 3.75
N SER A 266 -16.51 -7.34 3.51
CA SER A 266 -16.74 -6.80 2.16
C SER A 266 -15.50 -6.11 1.59
N LEU A 267 -14.52 -5.77 2.44
CA LEU A 267 -13.23 -5.30 1.96
C LEU A 267 -12.49 -6.50 1.36
N THR A 268 -12.08 -6.38 0.10
CA THR A 268 -11.41 -7.45 -0.66
C THR A 268 -9.89 -7.37 -0.57
N MET A 269 -9.38 -6.45 0.25
CA MET A 269 -7.97 -6.21 0.34
C MET A 269 -7.28 -7.27 1.19
N PHE A 270 -6.25 -7.88 0.61
CA PHE A 270 -5.39 -8.84 1.29
C PHE A 270 -4.19 -8.11 1.93
N PRO A 271 -3.64 -8.64 3.04
CA PRO A 271 -2.45 -8.08 3.66
C PRO A 271 -1.30 -7.97 2.64
N ASP A 272 -0.56 -6.86 2.75
CA ASP A 272 0.59 -6.62 1.89
C ASP A 272 1.67 -7.67 2.17
N TYR A 273 2.30 -8.18 1.12
CA TYR A 273 3.42 -9.10 1.26
C TYR A 273 4.58 -8.31 1.89
N ARG A 274 4.87 -8.56 3.17
CA ARG A 274 6.21 -8.34 3.72
C ARG A 274 7.03 -9.62 3.57
#